data_AF-A0A2D6Q037-F1
#
_entry.id   AF-A0A2D6Q037-F1
#
_cell.length_a   1.000
_cell.length_b   1.000
_cell.length_c   1.000
_cell.angle_alpha   90.00
_cell.angle_beta   90.00
_cell.angle_gamma   90.00
#
_symmetry.space_group_name_H-M   'P 1'
#
loop_
_entity.id
_entity.type
_entity.pdbx_description
1 polymer ?
#
loop_
_entity_poly.entity_id
_entity_poly.type
_entity_poly.pdbx_seq_one_letter_code
_entity_poly.pdbx_strand_id
1 'polypeptide(L)'
;MTWLKVRPGIEALMVLVLASVVGAQSPDSTKDKRSGGWWDDLLEDRTLPLAKILAHPAALRGQTVRFVFQFHGPTQCANPYHTKFETDWYQNLSGWTNEAPLWSKDVYRKPFRNLFVKRGTEAERDLATAKEYARFVAVGEVTEIIRGEPWIEITGVEPLPTRLNEPALVHLVKGFMLKKLRRWDAAASAFRAADDASIPERVRAMAIREEAMALSEAGKTSLALSRIETALRVSPKDPASEALRDVWRTRVKDQNRRPGTEEVEPPPPPVSPPGGQPAK
;
A
#
# COMPACT_ATOMS: atom_id res chain seq x y z
N MET A 1 -12.52 -47.94 -27.98
CA MET A 1 -11.13 -48.16 -27.51
C MET A 1 -10.94 -47.39 -26.23
N THR A 2 -11.01 -48.14 -25.14
CA THR A 2 -10.81 -47.80 -23.74
C THR A 2 -9.40 -47.25 -23.51
N TRP A 3 -9.20 -46.32 -22.58
CA TRP A 3 -8.18 -46.37 -21.50
C TRP A 3 -8.32 -45.14 -20.60
N LEU A 4 -8.95 -45.37 -19.44
CA LEU A 4 -8.77 -44.63 -18.20
C LEU A 4 -7.30 -44.73 -17.75
N LYS A 5 -6.72 -43.64 -17.24
CA LYS A 5 -5.58 -43.74 -16.32
C LYS A 5 -5.68 -42.69 -15.21
N VAL A 6 -6.32 -43.10 -14.13
CA VAL A 6 -6.25 -42.50 -12.81
C VAL A 6 -4.88 -42.82 -12.21
N ARG A 7 -4.24 -41.85 -11.56
CA ARG A 7 -3.15 -42.09 -10.59
C ARG A 7 -3.52 -41.42 -9.27
N PRO A 8 -3.73 -42.18 -8.18
CA PRO A 8 -3.68 -41.69 -6.82
C PRO A 8 -2.29 -41.95 -6.22
N GLY A 9 -1.93 -41.21 -5.17
CA GLY A 9 -0.80 -41.57 -4.30
C GLY A 9 0.10 -40.39 -3.96
N ILE A 10 -0.35 -39.51 -3.05
CA ILE A 10 0.54 -38.71 -2.22
C ILE A 10 0.57 -39.43 -0.87
N GLU A 11 1.59 -40.24 -0.66
CA GLU A 11 1.91 -40.77 0.65
C GLU A 11 2.69 -39.72 1.46
N ALA A 12 2.28 -39.61 2.72
CA ALA A 12 2.94 -38.83 3.74
C ALA A 12 4.32 -39.41 4.06
N LEU A 13 5.33 -38.55 4.17
CA LEU A 13 6.49 -38.84 5.02
C LEU A 13 6.74 -37.65 5.95
N MET A 14 6.25 -37.85 7.16
CA MET A 14 6.56 -37.09 8.36
C MET A 14 7.93 -37.59 8.85
N VAL A 15 8.96 -36.75 8.80
CA VAL A 15 10.25 -37.05 9.44
C VAL A 15 10.64 -35.90 10.36
N LEU A 16 10.96 -36.32 11.58
CA LEU A 16 11.28 -35.56 12.77
C LEU A 16 12.55 -34.71 12.62
N VAL A 17 12.51 -33.61 13.35
CA VAL A 17 13.58 -32.69 13.72
C VAL A 17 14.72 -33.41 14.46
N LEU A 18 15.96 -33.10 14.11
CA LEU A 18 17.11 -33.19 15.02
C LEU A 18 17.97 -31.95 14.84
N ALA A 19 18.01 -31.15 15.90
CA ALA A 19 18.81 -29.94 16.02
C ALA A 19 20.29 -30.31 16.18
N SER A 20 21.16 -29.58 15.48
CA SER A 20 22.58 -29.48 15.80
C SER A 20 22.94 -28.01 15.71
N VAL A 21 23.02 -27.36 16.88
CA VAL A 21 23.56 -26.01 17.04
C VAL A 21 25.07 -26.15 17.07
N VAL A 22 25.71 -25.86 15.95
CA VAL A 22 27.15 -25.56 15.90
C VAL A 22 27.26 -24.05 15.68
N GLY A 23 27.75 -23.36 16.71
CA GLY A 23 28.03 -21.94 16.66
C GLY A 23 29.20 -21.68 15.71
N ALA A 24 28.89 -21.18 14.51
CA ALA A 24 29.86 -20.52 13.66
C ALA A 24 29.82 -19.02 13.98
N GLN A 25 30.84 -18.54 14.70
CA GLN A 25 31.13 -17.11 14.80
C GLN A 25 31.40 -16.62 13.37
N SER A 26 30.55 -15.71 12.88
CA SER A 26 30.78 -15.06 11.59
C SER A 26 32.02 -14.19 11.69
N PRO A 27 32.96 -14.26 10.73
CA PRO A 27 34.07 -13.33 10.69
C PRO A 27 33.51 -11.92 10.54
N ASP A 28 33.93 -11.08 11.48
CA ASP A 28 33.66 -9.67 11.57
C ASP A 28 33.92 -9.01 10.22
N SER A 29 32.86 -8.62 9.51
CA SER A 29 32.98 -7.91 8.25
C SER A 29 33.33 -6.46 8.56
N THR A 30 34.61 -6.20 8.81
CA THR A 30 35.20 -4.88 8.60
C THR A 30 35.16 -4.59 7.10
N LYS A 31 33.97 -4.24 6.60
CA LYS A 31 33.83 -3.51 5.34
C LYS A 31 34.59 -2.21 5.55
N ASP A 32 35.67 -2.06 4.80
CA ASP A 32 36.35 -0.79 4.56
C ASP A 32 35.29 0.30 4.32
N LYS A 33 35.02 1.09 5.36
CA LYS A 33 34.37 2.38 5.21
C LYS A 33 35.35 3.23 4.44
N ARG A 34 35.20 3.26 3.11
CA ARG A 34 35.74 4.35 2.30
C ARG A 34 35.32 5.63 3.01
N SER A 35 36.31 6.40 3.42
CA SER A 35 36.19 7.58 4.26
C SER A 35 35.37 8.67 3.56
N GLY A 36 34.06 8.55 3.65
CA GLY A 36 33.15 9.66 3.53
C GLY A 36 33.31 10.57 4.74
N GLY A 37 33.21 11.89 4.55
CA GLY A 37 33.31 12.83 5.66
C GLY A 37 32.15 12.65 6.65
N TRP A 38 32.19 13.29 7.81
CA TRP A 38 31.11 13.25 8.81
C TRP A 38 29.72 13.69 8.27
N TRP A 39 29.68 14.34 7.11
CA TRP A 39 28.47 14.70 6.37
C TRP A 39 27.81 13.52 5.63
N ASP A 40 28.55 12.46 5.32
CA ASP A 40 28.00 11.27 4.68
C ASP A 40 27.06 10.52 5.63
N ASP A 41 27.37 10.46 6.94
CA ASP A 41 26.46 9.95 7.97
C ASP A 41 25.17 10.80 8.09
N LEU A 42 25.24 12.12 7.85
CA LEU A 42 24.09 13.03 7.89
C LEU A 42 23.17 12.90 6.66
N LEU A 43 23.71 12.45 5.53
CA LEU A 43 22.97 12.19 4.30
C LEU A 43 22.48 10.73 4.21
N GLU A 44 23.21 9.78 4.80
CA GLU A 44 22.83 8.37 4.91
C GLU A 44 21.48 8.19 5.64
N ASP A 45 21.17 9.06 6.60
CA ASP A 45 19.96 8.95 7.43
C ASP A 45 18.68 9.56 6.81
N ARG A 46 18.76 10.32 5.71
CA ARG A 46 17.57 11.00 5.16
C ARG A 46 17.06 10.34 3.89
N THR A 47 16.27 9.28 4.08
CA THR A 47 15.44 8.76 2.98
C THR A 47 14.40 9.80 2.57
N LEU A 48 14.53 10.33 1.35
CA LEU A 48 13.61 11.30 0.75
C LEU A 48 12.52 10.58 -0.04
N PRO A 49 11.24 11.02 0.04
CA PRO A 49 10.21 10.53 -0.87
C PRO A 49 10.60 10.88 -2.31
N LEU A 50 10.52 9.90 -3.22
CA LEU A 50 10.80 10.14 -4.64
C LEU A 50 9.95 11.30 -5.21
N ALA A 51 8.71 11.48 -4.73
CA ALA A 51 7.87 12.61 -5.09
C ALA A 51 8.54 13.98 -4.82
N LYS A 52 9.32 14.13 -3.73
CA LYS A 52 10.05 15.37 -3.44
C LYS A 52 11.21 15.59 -4.39
N ILE A 53 11.91 14.51 -4.77
CA ILE A 53 12.98 14.56 -5.78
C ILE A 53 12.42 15.03 -7.11
N LEU A 54 11.27 14.47 -7.52
CA LEU A 54 10.59 14.84 -8.77
C LEU A 54 10.05 16.28 -8.74
N ALA A 55 9.64 16.79 -7.57
CA ALA A 55 9.13 18.15 -7.44
C ALA A 55 10.23 19.23 -7.50
N HIS A 56 11.44 18.91 -7.02
CA HIS A 56 12.54 19.87 -6.91
C HIS A 56 13.89 19.30 -7.42
N PRO A 57 13.97 18.80 -8.66
CA PRO A 57 15.17 18.10 -9.15
C PRO A 57 16.40 19.01 -9.23
N ALA A 58 16.20 20.29 -9.54
CA ALA A 58 17.29 21.27 -9.66
C ALA A 58 18.07 21.47 -8.36
N ALA A 59 17.39 21.41 -7.21
CA ALA A 59 18.01 21.55 -5.90
C ALA A 59 18.85 20.33 -5.48
N LEU A 60 18.69 19.20 -6.17
CA LEU A 60 19.32 17.92 -5.86
C LEU A 60 20.31 17.46 -6.93
N ARG A 61 20.55 18.26 -7.97
CA ARG A 61 21.46 17.91 -9.06
C ARG A 61 22.88 17.66 -8.52
N GLY A 62 23.48 16.55 -8.92
CA GLY A 62 24.81 16.09 -8.48
C GLY A 62 24.84 15.58 -7.04
N GLN A 63 23.69 15.47 -6.37
CA GLN A 63 23.60 14.94 -5.01
C GLN A 63 23.19 13.47 -5.03
N THR A 64 23.79 12.70 -4.13
CA THR A 64 23.33 11.36 -3.79
C THR A 64 22.09 11.45 -2.90
N VAL A 65 21.06 10.70 -3.27
CA VAL A 65 19.77 10.65 -2.60
C VAL A 65 19.39 9.21 -2.29
N ARG A 66 18.88 8.97 -1.09
CA ARG A 66 18.26 7.70 -0.69
C ARG A 66 16.74 7.84 -0.79
N PHE A 67 16.05 6.94 -1.51
CA PHE A 67 14.60 7.04 -1.70
C PHE A 67 13.92 5.68 -1.84
N VAL A 68 12.63 5.61 -1.50
CA VAL A 68 11.83 4.40 -1.70
C VAL A 68 11.01 4.50 -2.98
N PHE A 69 11.03 3.45 -3.79
CA PHE A 69 10.21 3.34 -4.99
C PHE A 69 9.57 1.96 -5.15
N GLN A 70 8.51 1.90 -5.94
CA GLN A 70 7.82 0.67 -6.33
C GLN A 70 8.24 0.33 -7.77
N PHE A 71 8.87 -0.81 -7.97
CA PHE A 71 9.36 -1.26 -9.27
C PHE A 71 8.19 -1.54 -10.23
N HIS A 72 8.25 -0.96 -11.42
CA HIS A 72 7.32 -1.30 -12.51
C HIS A 72 7.99 -2.32 -13.44
N GLY A 73 9.20 -2.02 -13.90
CA GLY A 73 9.93 -2.91 -14.79
C GLY A 73 11.02 -2.19 -15.58
N PRO A 74 11.85 -2.96 -16.31
CA PRO A 74 12.78 -2.41 -17.29
C PRO A 74 12.00 -1.69 -18.39
N THR A 75 12.57 -0.60 -18.93
CA THR A 75 12.00 0.06 -20.10
C THR A 75 13.05 0.35 -21.16
N GLN A 76 12.58 0.71 -22.34
CA GLN A 76 13.42 1.18 -23.44
C GLN A 76 13.27 2.70 -23.52
N CYS A 77 13.98 3.41 -22.65
CA CYS A 77 14.15 4.85 -22.85
C CYS A 77 15.29 5.05 -23.86
N ALA A 78 14.94 5.15 -25.14
CA ALA A 78 15.86 5.54 -26.18
C ALA A 78 15.88 7.08 -26.24
N ASN A 79 16.79 7.72 -25.51
CA ASN A 79 17.19 9.09 -25.82
C ASN A 79 18.65 9.10 -26.29
N PRO A 80 18.90 8.86 -27.59
CA PRO A 80 20.24 8.66 -28.12
C PRO A 80 21.08 9.94 -28.24
N TYR A 81 20.53 11.11 -27.87
CA TYR A 81 21.23 12.39 -28.07
C TYR A 81 21.35 13.12 -26.72
N HIS A 82 22.58 13.15 -26.19
CA HIS A 82 23.07 14.04 -25.11
C HIS A 82 22.93 13.61 -23.65
N THR A 83 22.92 12.31 -23.33
CA THR A 83 23.04 11.85 -21.92
C THR A 83 24.15 10.82 -21.78
N LYS A 84 24.71 10.66 -20.57
CA LYS A 84 25.68 9.59 -20.31
C LYS A 84 25.09 8.17 -20.28
N PHE A 85 23.76 8.05 -20.34
CA PHE A 85 23.02 6.79 -20.14
C PHE A 85 22.86 6.00 -21.45
N GLU A 86 23.98 5.56 -21.99
CA GLU A 86 24.01 4.69 -23.17
C GLU A 86 23.48 3.28 -22.84
N THR A 87 22.75 2.67 -23.79
CA THR A 87 22.11 1.36 -23.61
C THR A 87 23.09 0.21 -23.36
N ASP A 88 24.32 0.37 -23.83
CA ASP A 88 25.41 -0.63 -23.70
C ASP A 88 25.95 -0.67 -22.27
N TRP A 89 25.92 0.47 -21.57
CA TRP A 89 26.47 0.61 -20.22
C TRP A 89 25.39 0.64 -19.13
N TYR A 90 24.16 1.05 -19.48
CA TYR A 90 23.07 1.25 -18.54
C TYR A 90 21.81 0.48 -18.95
N GLN A 91 21.12 -0.02 -17.93
CA GLN A 91 19.75 -0.52 -18.05
C GLN A 91 18.80 0.57 -17.57
N ASN A 92 17.87 0.97 -18.43
CA ASN A 92 16.79 1.87 -18.04
C ASN A 92 15.66 1.09 -17.35
N LEU A 93 15.12 1.68 -16.29
CA LEU A 93 14.07 1.14 -15.46
C LEU A 93 12.97 2.17 -15.24
N SER A 94 11.83 1.69 -14.77
CA SER A 94 10.74 2.55 -14.34
C SER A 94 10.14 2.08 -13.03
N GLY A 95 9.52 3.03 -12.34
CA GLY A 95 8.83 2.76 -11.09
C GLY A 95 7.92 3.89 -10.66
N TRP A 96 7.11 3.62 -9.65
CA TRP A 96 6.27 4.62 -9.02
C TRP A 96 6.88 5.08 -7.70
N THR A 97 6.45 6.24 -7.23
CA THR A 97 6.79 6.68 -5.87
C THR A 97 6.20 5.71 -4.85
N ASN A 98 6.81 5.59 -3.68
CA ASN A 98 6.30 4.75 -2.59
C ASN A 98 4.85 5.08 -2.16
N GLU A 99 4.39 6.28 -2.50
CA GLU A 99 3.13 6.87 -2.04
C GLU A 99 2.08 6.90 -3.16
N ALA A 100 2.45 6.44 -4.36
CA ALA A 100 1.59 6.47 -5.53
C ALA A 100 0.31 5.64 -5.30
N PRO A 101 -0.88 6.22 -5.47
CA PRO A 101 -2.13 5.47 -5.37
C PRO A 101 -2.34 4.63 -6.63
N LEU A 102 -1.73 3.45 -6.69
CA LEU A 102 -1.73 2.59 -7.89
C LEU A 102 -3.13 2.07 -8.28
N TRP A 103 -4.12 2.19 -7.40
CA TRP A 103 -5.54 1.95 -7.70
C TRP A 103 -6.17 3.07 -8.55
N SER A 104 -5.46 4.18 -8.77
CA SER A 104 -5.84 5.20 -9.75
C SER A 104 -5.22 4.86 -11.11
N LYS A 105 -6.08 4.68 -12.12
CA LYS A 105 -5.69 4.35 -13.49
C LYS A 105 -4.68 5.35 -14.08
N ASP A 106 -4.85 6.63 -13.78
CA ASP A 106 -3.98 7.69 -14.31
C ASP A 106 -2.58 7.67 -13.70
N VAL A 107 -2.48 7.27 -12.43
CA VAL A 107 -1.20 7.11 -11.73
C VAL A 107 -0.53 5.81 -12.17
N TYR A 108 -1.28 4.71 -12.21
CA TYR A 108 -0.80 3.41 -12.65
C TYR A 108 -0.11 3.47 -14.02
N ARG A 109 -0.73 4.16 -14.98
CA ARG A 109 -0.23 4.26 -16.36
C ARG A 109 0.98 5.18 -16.55
N LYS A 110 1.38 5.92 -15.53
CA LYS A 110 2.46 6.92 -15.60
C LYS A 110 3.58 6.61 -14.59
N PRO A 111 4.26 5.45 -14.72
CA PRO A 111 5.47 5.23 -13.93
C PRO A 111 6.55 6.24 -14.35
N PHE A 112 7.39 6.64 -13.41
CA PHE A 112 8.57 7.45 -13.66
C PHE A 112 9.63 6.58 -14.37
N ARG A 113 10.19 7.05 -15.49
CA ARG A 113 11.00 6.23 -16.42
C ARG A 113 12.48 6.62 -16.48
N ASN A 114 12.91 7.63 -15.72
CA ASN A 114 14.27 8.15 -15.80
C ASN A 114 15.13 7.61 -14.65
N LEU A 115 15.01 6.29 -14.40
CA LEU A 115 15.85 5.54 -13.48
C LEU A 115 16.82 4.69 -14.30
N PHE A 116 18.10 4.75 -13.98
CA PHE A 116 19.16 4.07 -14.73
C PHE A 116 20.05 3.33 -13.78
N VAL A 117 20.38 2.07 -14.08
CA VAL A 117 21.35 1.29 -13.31
C VAL A 117 22.46 0.83 -14.23
N LYS A 118 23.71 0.93 -13.78
CA LYS A 118 24.86 0.49 -14.57
C LYS A 118 24.86 -1.03 -14.69
N ARG A 119 25.05 -1.56 -15.90
CA ARG A 119 25.09 -3.00 -16.18
C ARG A 119 26.26 -3.67 -15.44
N GLY A 120 26.07 -4.92 -15.03
CA GLY A 120 27.07 -5.72 -14.33
C GLY A 120 27.22 -5.39 -12.84
N THR A 121 26.51 -4.38 -12.33
CA THR A 121 26.46 -4.06 -10.90
C THR A 121 25.56 -5.02 -10.12
N GLU A 122 25.72 -5.05 -8.79
CA GLU A 122 24.83 -5.83 -7.91
C GLU A 122 23.39 -5.31 -7.98
N ALA A 123 23.21 -3.98 -7.98
CA ALA A 123 21.90 -3.36 -8.09
C ALA A 123 21.16 -3.75 -9.38
N GLU A 124 21.89 -3.90 -10.50
CA GLU A 124 21.28 -4.35 -11.75
C GLU A 124 20.78 -5.80 -11.66
N ARG A 125 21.54 -6.70 -11.03
CA ARG A 125 21.12 -8.10 -10.83
C ARG A 125 19.90 -8.21 -9.94
N ASP A 126 19.85 -7.44 -8.85
CA ASP A 126 18.70 -7.40 -7.95
C ASP A 126 17.44 -6.91 -8.67
N LEU A 127 17.57 -5.85 -9.48
CA LEU A 127 16.45 -5.29 -10.24
C LEU A 127 16.04 -6.16 -11.43
N ALA A 128 16.97 -6.92 -12.03
CA ALA A 128 16.67 -7.83 -13.13
C ALA A 128 15.78 -9.01 -12.70
N THR A 129 15.87 -9.42 -11.43
CA THR A 129 15.02 -10.50 -10.86
C THR A 129 13.78 -9.98 -10.14
N ALA A 130 13.65 -8.67 -10.00
CA ALA A 130 12.54 -8.04 -9.31
C ALA A 130 11.21 -8.26 -10.05
N LYS A 131 10.16 -8.56 -9.28
CA LYS A 131 8.79 -8.60 -9.80
C LYS A 131 8.18 -7.20 -9.80
N GLU A 132 7.20 -6.97 -10.67
CA GLU A 132 6.38 -5.77 -10.61
C GLU A 132 5.83 -5.56 -9.19
N TYR A 133 5.75 -4.30 -8.77
CA TYR A 133 5.39 -3.83 -7.43
C TYR A 133 6.40 -4.10 -6.32
N ALA A 134 7.51 -4.81 -6.58
CA ALA A 134 8.59 -4.96 -5.61
C ALA A 134 9.04 -3.58 -5.11
N ARG A 135 9.30 -3.46 -3.82
CA ARG A 135 9.69 -2.20 -3.19
C ARG A 135 11.17 -2.24 -2.87
N PHE A 136 11.83 -1.13 -3.13
CA PHE A 136 13.26 -0.98 -2.88
C PHE A 136 13.52 0.35 -2.20
N VAL A 137 14.48 0.35 -1.27
CA VAL A 137 15.22 1.56 -0.93
C VAL A 137 16.38 1.66 -1.92
N ALA A 138 16.37 2.69 -2.75
CA ALA A 138 17.45 2.97 -3.69
C ALA A 138 18.39 4.02 -3.11
N VAL A 139 19.67 3.86 -3.42
CA VAL A 139 20.66 4.94 -3.38
C VAL A 139 20.94 5.31 -4.83
N GLY A 140 20.83 6.58 -5.16
CA GLY A 140 21.13 7.06 -6.50
C GLY A 140 21.53 8.52 -6.55
N GLU A 141 22.09 8.95 -7.67
CA GLU A 141 22.53 10.32 -7.91
C GLU A 141 21.63 10.99 -8.95
N VAL A 142 21.19 12.23 -8.70
CA VAL A 142 20.47 13.03 -9.71
C VAL A 142 21.48 13.66 -10.67
N THR A 143 21.86 12.95 -11.73
CA THR A 143 23.03 13.32 -12.55
C THR A 143 22.69 14.45 -13.53
N GLU A 144 21.52 14.36 -14.17
CA GLU A 144 21.08 15.27 -15.22
C GLU A 144 19.62 15.68 -15.01
N ILE A 145 19.23 16.81 -15.61
CA ILE A 145 17.84 17.29 -15.62
C ILE A 145 17.51 17.67 -17.05
N ILE A 146 16.57 16.96 -17.65
CA ILE A 146 16.19 17.13 -19.05
C ILE A 146 14.71 17.42 -19.10
N ARG A 147 14.33 18.54 -19.71
CA ARG A 147 12.94 19.03 -19.78
C ARG A 147 12.26 19.10 -18.40
N GLY A 148 13.04 19.45 -17.38
CA GLY A 148 12.56 19.55 -16.00
C GLY A 148 12.44 18.22 -15.25
N GLU A 149 12.73 17.09 -15.89
CA GLU A 149 12.69 15.77 -15.23
C GLU A 149 14.10 15.34 -14.79
N PRO A 150 14.26 14.83 -13.56
CA PRO A 150 15.54 14.29 -13.13
C PRO A 150 15.85 12.98 -13.86
N TRP A 151 17.12 12.74 -14.12
CA TRP A 151 17.66 11.46 -14.56
C TRP A 151 18.53 10.93 -13.43
N ILE A 152 18.15 9.78 -12.88
CA ILE A 152 18.71 9.28 -11.64
C ILE A 152 19.51 8.01 -11.92
N GLU A 153 20.81 8.05 -11.62
CA GLU A 153 21.67 6.86 -11.64
C GLU A 153 21.55 6.13 -10.30
N ILE A 154 20.98 4.93 -10.31
CA ILE A 154 20.90 4.04 -9.16
C ILE A 154 22.25 3.32 -9.02
N THR A 155 22.86 3.48 -7.84
CA THR A 155 24.14 2.87 -7.48
C THR A 155 23.98 1.70 -6.50
N GLY A 156 22.86 1.63 -5.78
CA GLY A 156 22.54 0.56 -4.84
C GLY A 156 21.04 0.41 -4.62
N VAL A 157 20.58 -0.80 -4.32
CA VAL A 157 19.20 -1.07 -3.91
C VAL A 157 19.15 -2.04 -2.74
N GLU A 158 18.11 -1.91 -1.93
CA GLU A 158 17.81 -2.81 -0.82
C GLU A 158 16.32 -3.19 -0.90
N PRO A 159 15.98 -4.48 -1.07
CA PRO A 159 14.60 -4.91 -1.18
C PRO A 159 13.86 -4.74 0.15
N LEU A 160 12.64 -4.21 0.08
CA LEU A 160 11.74 -4.12 1.23
C LEU A 160 10.82 -5.35 1.28
N PRO A 161 10.51 -5.88 2.48
CA PRO A 161 9.75 -7.12 2.64
C PRO A 161 8.28 -6.97 2.23
N THR A 162 7.72 -5.77 2.32
CA THR A 162 6.32 -5.49 1.99
C THR A 162 6.18 -4.85 0.62
N ARG A 163 5.21 -5.30 -0.17
CA ARG A 163 4.93 -4.81 -1.53
C ARG A 163 3.44 -4.84 -1.84
N LEU A 164 2.99 -3.96 -2.73
CA LEU A 164 1.66 -4.14 -3.28
C LEU A 164 1.61 -5.44 -4.08
N ASN A 165 0.50 -6.16 -4.03
CA ASN A 165 0.28 -7.35 -4.84
C ASN A 165 -1.00 -7.18 -5.68
N GLU A 166 -1.08 -7.92 -6.79
CA GLU A 166 -2.17 -7.79 -7.74
C GLU A 166 -3.55 -8.10 -7.12
N PRO A 167 -3.74 -9.17 -6.31
CA PRO A 167 -5.02 -9.41 -5.64
C PRO A 167 -5.49 -8.23 -4.79
N ALA A 168 -4.61 -7.68 -3.94
CA ALA A 168 -4.94 -6.52 -3.11
C ALA A 168 -5.28 -5.30 -3.98
N LEU A 169 -4.53 -5.05 -5.05
CA LEU A 169 -4.77 -3.93 -5.97
C LEU A 169 -6.14 -4.05 -6.67
N VAL A 170 -6.51 -5.24 -7.16
CA VAL A 170 -7.82 -5.51 -7.76
C VAL A 170 -8.95 -5.20 -6.77
N HIS A 171 -8.80 -5.64 -5.51
CA HIS A 171 -9.78 -5.38 -4.46
C HIS A 171 -9.87 -3.90 -4.08
N LEU A 172 -8.76 -3.16 -4.03
CA LEU A 172 -8.75 -1.71 -3.84
C LEU A 172 -9.50 -0.99 -4.97
N VAL A 173 -9.20 -1.30 -6.23
CA VAL A 173 -9.89 -0.71 -7.39
C VAL A 173 -11.39 -0.98 -7.32
N LYS A 174 -11.77 -2.24 -7.05
CA LYS A 174 -13.17 -2.64 -6.88
C LYS A 174 -13.86 -1.88 -5.75
N GLY A 175 -13.20 -1.73 -4.60
CA GLY A 175 -13.71 -0.97 -3.46
C GLY A 175 -14.02 0.49 -3.82
N PHE A 176 -13.06 1.19 -4.45
CA PHE A 176 -13.27 2.57 -4.90
C PHE A 176 -14.37 2.70 -5.97
N MET A 177 -14.48 1.76 -6.90
CA MET A 177 -15.57 1.74 -7.87
C MET A 177 -16.94 1.57 -7.20
N LEU A 178 -17.08 0.62 -6.28
CA LEU A 178 -18.33 0.38 -5.55
C LEU A 178 -18.71 1.57 -4.66
N LYS A 179 -17.72 2.23 -4.06
CA LYS A 179 -17.89 3.48 -3.31
C LYS A 179 -18.47 4.59 -4.19
N LYS A 180 -17.96 4.77 -5.41
CA LYS A 180 -18.52 5.75 -6.40
C LYS A 180 -19.97 5.44 -6.77
N LEU A 181 -20.33 4.15 -6.83
CA LEU A 181 -21.70 3.69 -7.08
C LEU A 181 -22.59 3.67 -5.82
N ARG A 182 -22.09 4.18 -4.68
CA ARG A 182 -22.78 4.17 -3.37
C ARG A 182 -23.23 2.77 -2.89
N ARG A 183 -22.56 1.71 -3.35
CA ARG A 183 -22.79 0.33 -2.90
C ARG A 183 -21.93 0.05 -1.67
N TRP A 184 -22.29 0.68 -0.55
CA TRP A 184 -21.44 0.79 0.64
C TRP A 184 -21.02 -0.57 1.24
N ASP A 185 -21.95 -1.51 1.39
CA ASP A 185 -21.64 -2.84 1.95
C ASP A 185 -20.70 -3.66 1.07
N ALA A 186 -20.91 -3.59 -0.25
CA ALA A 186 -20.03 -4.25 -1.21
C ALA A 186 -18.65 -3.57 -1.26
N ALA A 187 -18.59 -2.23 -1.15
CA ALA A 187 -17.34 -1.49 -1.09
C ALA A 187 -16.53 -1.86 0.17
N ALA A 188 -17.17 -1.88 1.34
CA ALA A 188 -16.54 -2.32 2.60
C ALA A 188 -15.97 -3.74 2.48
N SER A 189 -16.74 -4.66 1.90
CA SER A 189 -16.29 -6.05 1.68
C SER A 189 -15.08 -6.13 0.75
N ALA A 190 -15.06 -5.32 -0.32
CA ALA A 190 -13.92 -5.26 -1.23
C ALA A 190 -12.67 -4.69 -0.56
N PHE A 191 -12.78 -3.61 0.23
CA PHE A 191 -11.65 -3.06 0.98
C PHE A 191 -11.11 -4.03 2.03
N ARG A 192 -11.99 -4.77 2.72
CA ARG A 192 -11.57 -5.83 3.64
C ARG A 192 -10.80 -6.94 2.94
N ALA A 193 -11.22 -7.32 1.74
CA ALA A 193 -10.51 -8.32 0.94
C ALA A 193 -9.13 -7.84 0.43
N ALA A 194 -8.86 -6.53 0.46
CA ALA A 194 -7.54 -5.97 0.17
C ALA A 194 -6.61 -5.92 1.39
N ASP A 195 -7.10 -6.22 2.60
CA ASP A 195 -6.33 -6.22 3.86
C ASP A 195 -5.41 -7.45 3.92
N ASP A 196 -4.22 -7.32 3.33
CA ASP A 196 -3.18 -8.34 3.27
C ASP A 196 -1.97 -7.92 4.12
N ALA A 197 -1.37 -8.84 4.87
CA ALA A 197 -0.20 -8.54 5.70
C ALA A 197 1.08 -8.26 4.88
N SER A 198 1.12 -8.71 3.61
CA SER A 198 2.25 -8.50 2.71
C SER A 198 2.30 -7.12 2.07
N ILE A 199 1.20 -6.36 2.10
CA ILE A 199 1.15 -4.99 1.56
C ILE A 199 1.70 -3.96 2.58
N PRO A 200 2.21 -2.81 2.11
CA PRO A 200 2.78 -1.80 3.01
C PRO A 200 1.77 -1.30 4.03
N GLU A 201 2.18 -1.14 5.30
CA GLU A 201 1.32 -0.75 6.43
C GLU A 201 0.46 0.49 6.13
N ARG A 202 1.03 1.49 5.46
CA ARG A 202 0.30 2.70 5.04
C ARG A 202 -0.87 2.38 4.10
N VAL A 203 -0.66 1.50 3.11
CA VAL A 203 -1.70 1.10 2.14
C VAL A 203 -2.75 0.26 2.86
N ARG A 204 -2.31 -0.63 3.77
CA ARG A 204 -3.18 -1.45 4.59
C ARG A 204 -4.08 -0.62 5.51
N ALA A 205 -3.51 0.34 6.24
CA ALA A 205 -4.25 1.29 7.07
C ALA A 205 -5.24 2.13 6.24
N MET A 206 -4.84 2.55 5.03
CA MET A 206 -5.73 3.24 4.09
C MET A 206 -6.91 2.34 3.69
N ALA A 207 -6.68 1.08 3.32
CA ALA A 207 -7.74 0.14 2.95
C ALA A 207 -8.74 -0.06 4.10
N ILE A 208 -8.25 -0.27 5.33
CA ILE A 208 -9.08 -0.42 6.52
C ILE A 208 -9.88 0.86 6.82
N ARG A 209 -9.27 2.04 6.63
CA ARG A 209 -9.95 3.33 6.79
C ARG A 209 -11.06 3.52 5.74
N GLU A 210 -10.80 3.17 4.49
CA GLU A 210 -11.80 3.23 3.42
C GLU A 210 -12.94 2.22 3.63
N GLU A 211 -12.65 1.03 4.16
CA GLU A 211 -13.67 0.09 4.65
C GLU A 211 -14.55 0.75 5.73
N ALA A 212 -13.92 1.35 6.74
CA ALA A 212 -14.62 2.00 7.83
C ALA A 212 -15.52 3.15 7.34
N MET A 213 -15.03 3.96 6.40
CA MET A 213 -15.85 5.00 5.76
C MET A 213 -17.07 4.41 5.06
N ALA A 214 -16.89 3.35 4.27
CA ALA A 214 -18.01 2.68 3.61
C ALA A 214 -19.02 2.12 4.62
N LEU A 215 -18.57 1.54 5.73
CA LEU A 215 -19.46 1.08 6.81
C LEU A 215 -20.23 2.22 7.47
N SER A 216 -19.59 3.37 7.71
CA SER A 216 -20.25 4.55 8.25
C SER A 216 -21.36 5.06 7.31
N GLU A 217 -21.07 5.13 6.00
CA GLU A 217 -22.06 5.50 4.97
C GLU A 217 -23.22 4.49 4.86
N ALA A 218 -22.97 3.22 5.20
CA ALA A 218 -24.01 2.19 5.33
C ALA A 218 -24.82 2.27 6.65
N GLY A 219 -24.59 3.29 7.48
CA GLY A 219 -25.25 3.45 8.79
C GLY A 219 -24.63 2.60 9.92
N LYS A 220 -23.58 1.82 9.65
CA LYS A 220 -22.93 0.91 10.60
C LYS A 220 -21.78 1.59 11.36
N THR A 221 -22.08 2.72 11.99
CA THR A 221 -21.07 3.62 12.61
C THR A 221 -20.27 2.94 13.73
N SER A 222 -20.90 2.09 14.54
CA SER A 222 -20.20 1.33 15.60
C SER A 222 -19.14 0.38 15.04
N LEU A 223 -19.46 -0.34 13.96
CA LEU A 223 -18.51 -1.21 13.27
C LEU A 223 -17.42 -0.40 12.56
N ALA A 224 -17.78 0.75 11.96
CA ALA A 224 -16.82 1.67 11.37
C ALA A 224 -15.78 2.14 12.40
N LEU A 225 -16.19 2.51 13.61
CA LEU A 225 -15.27 2.91 14.69
C LEU A 225 -14.29 1.79 15.06
N SER A 226 -14.77 0.54 15.20
CA SER A 226 -13.91 -0.62 15.46
C SER A 226 -12.87 -0.85 14.35
N ARG A 227 -13.24 -0.63 13.08
CA ARG A 227 -12.29 -0.72 11.96
C ARG A 227 -11.25 0.41 11.99
N ILE A 228 -11.62 1.64 12.35
CA ILE A 228 -10.64 2.73 12.54
C ILE A 228 -9.64 2.42 13.65
N GLU A 229 -10.09 1.84 14.77
CA GLU A 229 -9.17 1.40 15.83
C GLU A 229 -8.20 0.32 15.32
N THR A 230 -8.67 -0.56 14.42
CA THR A 230 -7.79 -1.53 13.75
C THR A 230 -6.78 -0.85 12.83
N ALA A 231 -7.19 0.16 12.05
CA ALA A 231 -6.28 0.94 11.21
C ALA A 231 -5.17 1.61 12.05
N LEU A 232 -5.51 2.16 13.22
CA LEU A 232 -4.56 2.76 14.15
C LEU A 232 -3.63 1.74 14.83
N ARG A 233 -4.03 0.48 14.97
CA ARG A 233 -3.09 -0.59 15.40
C ARG A 233 -2.06 -0.90 14.32
N VAL A 234 -2.46 -0.85 13.05
CA VAL A 234 -1.56 -1.06 11.90
C VAL A 234 -0.66 0.15 11.68
N SER A 235 -1.19 1.37 11.83
CA SER A 235 -0.43 2.61 11.69
C SER A 235 -0.83 3.60 12.79
N PRO A 236 -0.14 3.57 13.95
CA PRO A 236 -0.50 4.41 15.10
C PRO A 236 -0.41 5.91 14.88
N LYS A 237 0.32 6.36 13.84
CA LYS A 237 0.53 7.77 13.52
C LYS A 237 -0.23 8.21 12.26
N ASP A 238 -1.33 7.54 11.90
CA ASP A 238 -2.16 7.92 10.75
C ASP A 238 -3.16 9.03 11.12
N PRO A 239 -2.89 10.32 10.79
CA PRO A 239 -3.70 11.44 11.26
C PRO A 239 -5.14 11.38 10.74
N ALA A 240 -5.36 10.80 9.56
CA ALA A 240 -6.69 10.65 8.97
C ALA A 240 -7.56 9.67 9.79
N SER A 241 -6.98 8.57 10.28
CA SER A 241 -7.69 7.63 11.15
C SER A 241 -7.93 8.20 12.54
N GLU A 242 -6.99 8.98 13.11
CA GLU A 242 -7.18 9.64 14.40
C GLU A 242 -8.36 10.63 14.36
N ALA A 243 -8.40 11.49 13.33
CA ALA A 243 -9.49 12.45 13.16
C ALA A 243 -10.86 11.76 13.05
N LEU A 244 -10.96 10.66 12.29
CA LEU A 244 -12.21 9.90 12.14
C LEU A 244 -12.64 9.23 13.45
N ARG A 245 -11.70 8.68 14.21
CA ARG A 245 -11.97 8.05 15.52
C ARG A 245 -12.68 9.02 16.45
N ASP A 246 -12.15 10.23 16.56
CA ASP A 246 -12.63 11.21 17.54
C ASP A 246 -14.02 11.74 17.17
N VAL A 247 -14.27 11.98 15.87
CA VAL A 247 -15.60 12.36 15.36
C VAL A 247 -16.63 11.25 15.58
N TRP A 248 -16.32 10.01 15.19
CA TRP A 248 -17.28 8.92 15.27
C TRP A 248 -17.52 8.43 16.69
N ARG A 249 -16.54 8.52 17.59
CA ARG A 249 -16.72 8.23 19.02
C ARG A 249 -17.78 9.14 19.65
N THR A 250 -17.78 10.42 19.30
CA THR A 250 -18.81 11.38 19.76
C THR A 250 -20.18 10.99 19.21
N ARG A 251 -20.27 10.70 17.91
CA ARG A 251 -21.53 10.30 17.25
C ARG A 251 -22.16 9.04 17.87
N VAL A 252 -21.35 8.02 18.18
CA VAL A 252 -21.83 6.78 18.81
C VAL A 252 -22.32 7.04 20.24
N LYS A 253 -21.63 7.90 21.00
CA LYS A 253 -22.11 8.30 22.35
C LYS A 253 -23.46 8.99 22.27
N ASP A 254 -23.67 9.88 21.29
CA ASP A 254 -24.93 10.60 21.13
C ASP A 254 -26.07 9.68 20.66
N GLN A 255 -25.78 8.70 19.80
CA GLN A 255 -26.75 7.67 19.41
C GLN A 255 -27.22 6.84 20.62
N ASN A 256 -26.29 6.44 21.50
CA ASN A 256 -26.63 5.69 22.71
C ASN A 256 -27.33 6.54 23.77
N ARG A 257 -27.15 7.86 23.74
CA ARG A 257 -27.80 8.81 24.66
C ARG A 257 -29.24 9.11 24.29
N ARG A 258 -29.66 8.91 23.05
CA ARG A 258 -31.07 8.95 22.66
C ARG A 258 -31.69 7.65 23.15
N PRO A 259 -32.35 7.63 24.32
CA PRO A 259 -33.08 6.44 24.75
C PRO A 259 -34.21 6.25 23.74
N GLY A 260 -34.71 5.04 23.55
CA GLY A 260 -35.91 4.81 22.74
C GLY A 260 -37.01 5.81 23.10
N THR A 261 -37.23 6.79 22.23
CA THR A 261 -38.33 7.76 22.24
C THR A 261 -38.81 7.69 20.80
N GLU A 262 -39.96 7.12 20.47
CA GLU A 262 -41.21 7.05 21.23
C GLU A 262 -41.58 5.61 21.60
N GLU A 263 -41.82 5.37 22.89
CA GLU A 263 -42.90 4.45 23.28
C GLU A 263 -44.17 5.03 22.65
N VAL A 264 -44.58 4.48 21.52
CA VAL A 264 -45.84 4.83 20.84
C VAL A 264 -46.92 4.57 21.87
N GLU A 265 -47.45 5.64 22.46
CA GLU A 265 -48.62 5.58 23.33
C GLU A 265 -49.69 4.77 22.57
N PRO A 266 -50.16 3.64 23.13
CA PRO A 266 -51.10 2.79 22.41
C PRO A 266 -52.29 3.65 21.99
N PRO A 267 -52.79 3.49 20.74
CA PRO A 267 -53.90 4.31 20.25
C PRO A 267 -55.05 4.24 21.26
N PRO A 268 -55.72 5.37 21.54
CA PRO A 268 -56.82 5.40 22.50
C PRO A 268 -57.85 4.33 22.10
N PRO A 269 -58.43 3.61 23.09
CA PRO A 269 -59.40 2.56 22.80
C PRO A 269 -60.54 3.11 21.94
N PRO A 270 -61.06 2.33 20.99
CA PRO A 270 -62.13 2.76 20.10
C PRO A 270 -63.33 3.24 20.93
N VAL A 271 -63.79 4.46 20.65
CA VAL A 271 -64.98 5.04 21.28
C VAL A 271 -66.18 4.15 20.93
N SER A 272 -66.79 3.52 21.94
CA SER A 272 -68.00 2.72 21.77
C SER A 272 -69.09 3.56 21.09
N PRO A 273 -69.75 3.06 20.02
CA PRO A 273 -70.85 3.78 19.40
C PRO A 273 -72.01 3.93 20.40
N PRO A 274 -72.71 5.08 20.41
CA PRO A 274 -73.87 5.28 21.26
C PRO A 274 -74.94 4.24 20.95
N GLY A 275 -75.42 3.57 22.01
CA GLY A 275 -76.36 2.47 21.93
C GLY A 275 -77.57 2.78 21.06
N GLY A 276 -77.68 2.07 19.93
CA GLY A 276 -78.88 2.05 19.11
C GLY A 276 -80.03 1.46 19.91
N GLN A 277 -81.07 2.26 20.09
CA GLN A 277 -82.34 1.82 20.66
C GLN A 277 -82.94 0.70 19.79
N PRO A 278 -83.50 -0.37 20.39
CA PRO A 278 -84.21 -1.39 19.64
C PRO A 278 -85.51 -0.80 19.08
N ALA A 279 -85.65 -0.83 17.75
CA ALA A 279 -86.92 -0.56 17.09
C ALA A 279 -87.92 -1.70 17.39
N LYS A 280 -89.14 -1.31 17.75
CA LYS A 280 -90.30 -2.18 18.00
C LYS A 280 -90.87 -2.76 16.72
#